data_AF-A0AB36F8R6-F1
#
_entry.id   AF-A0AB36F8R6-F1
#
_cell.length_a   1.000
_cell.length_b   1.000
_cell.length_c   1.000
_cell.angle_alpha   90.00
_cell.angle_beta   90.00
_cell.angle_gamma   90.00
#
_symmetry.space_group_name_H-M   'P 1'
#
loop_
_entity.id
_entity.type
_entity.pdbx_description
1 polymer ?
#
loop_
_entity_poly.entity_id
_entity_poly.type
_entity_poly.pdbx_seq_one_letter_code
_entity_poly.pdbx_strand_id
1 'polypeptide(L)'
;MKTTVNAGDKKTLAVIVFGSIFGAVMGNTHAATMHVADVTNQTNGFLVEAQENQLYDLDAMPSGINGLQNTTRDHELRIDGLVQNAINQQDQIDLNRQQINTDRANQAQVNADLAQGVTDITTTANLAKAAASVADNKAQAAIDGVKANVAEIDNLKTDKADLASLNNEVTQRQADVAAQATTDANQNALLSDTANEAANATTKANSATTAANNATTVANAATTSANAAQNKADVAYSAGVYAQQQAADAATVAAVNKAAVANVQSRQQAQETTIQNHSAQLKNHEERITALENESNNNFRNLKDDVDNNRKRAAIGVASVAAMSNIPQVTDSQAFAIGAGVGGYDSQGAVAIGISARITDHIVTKASVGAGSFGGATYGAGVSFGY
;
A
#
# COMPACT_ATOMS: atom_id res chain seq x y z
N MET A 1 -2.82 79.14 -100.06
CA MET A 1 -1.52 79.40 -99.41
C MET A 1 -1.71 80.65 -98.56
N LYS A 2 -1.28 80.62 -97.30
CA LYS A 2 -0.19 81.49 -96.80
C LYS A 2 -0.48 83.00 -96.89
N THR A 3 -0.20 83.65 -95.77
CA THR A 3 0.85 84.68 -95.65
C THR A 3 1.51 85.22 -96.93
N THR A 4 1.98 86.48 -96.81
CA THR A 4 2.83 87.29 -97.72
C THR A 4 2.03 87.92 -98.88
N VAL A 5 2.18 89.18 -99.31
CA VAL A 5 3.21 90.24 -99.14
C VAL A 5 2.57 91.63 -99.44
N ASN A 6 3.19 92.66 -98.88
CA ASN A 6 3.60 93.96 -99.48
C ASN A 6 2.67 95.10 -99.94
N ALA A 7 3.24 96.28 -99.63
CA ALA A 7 2.96 97.64 -100.06
C ALA A 7 3.15 97.91 -101.56
N GLY A 8 2.55 99.00 -102.04
CA GLY A 8 2.81 99.54 -103.39
C GLY A 8 2.03 100.81 -103.72
N ASP A 9 2.78 101.79 -104.21
CA ASP A 9 2.44 103.10 -104.75
C ASP A 9 1.56 103.11 -106.03
N LYS A 10 0.96 104.28 -106.28
CA LYS A 10 0.64 104.91 -107.58
C LYS A 10 -0.38 104.27 -108.56
N LYS A 11 -1.37 105.13 -108.88
CA LYS A 11 -1.92 105.52 -110.20
C LYS A 11 -2.22 104.44 -111.25
N THR A 12 -3.41 104.56 -111.84
CA THR A 12 -3.82 104.52 -113.28
C THR A 12 -5.14 103.74 -113.38
N LEU A 13 -6.31 104.40 -113.50
CA LEU A 13 -6.92 105.00 -114.70
C LEU A 13 -7.33 103.96 -115.77
N ALA A 14 -8.64 103.69 -115.86
CA ALA A 14 -9.43 103.44 -117.08
C ALA A 14 -10.90 103.31 -116.60
N VAL A 15 -11.80 104.30 -116.69
CA VAL A 15 -12.34 105.00 -117.89
C VAL A 15 -13.05 104.05 -118.85
N ILE A 16 -14.38 103.95 -118.70
CA ILE A 16 -15.42 103.98 -119.74
C ILE A 16 -16.62 104.65 -119.00
N VAL A 17 -17.07 105.89 -119.23
CA VAL A 17 -17.41 106.64 -120.45
C VAL A 17 -18.48 105.96 -121.30
N PHE A 18 -19.75 106.25 -121.00
CA PHE A 18 -20.59 107.10 -121.86
C PHE A 18 -21.32 108.04 -120.88
N GLY A 19 -21.29 109.37 -121.01
CA GLY A 19 -21.42 110.14 -122.24
C GLY A 19 -22.76 110.86 -122.14
N SER A 20 -22.73 112.15 -121.76
CA SER A 20 -23.01 113.30 -122.66
C SER A 20 -24.50 113.64 -122.70
N ILE A 21 -24.98 114.74 -122.10
CA ILE A 21 -24.69 116.15 -122.46
C ILE A 21 -24.88 116.36 -123.97
N PHE A 22 -25.94 117.07 -124.35
CA PHE A 22 -25.93 118.28 -125.18
C PHE A 22 -27.39 118.77 -125.17
N GLY A 23 -27.70 120.00 -124.75
CA GLY A 23 -26.96 121.21 -125.08
C GLY A 23 -27.42 121.64 -126.46
N ALA A 24 -27.98 122.85 -126.48
CA ALA A 24 -28.50 123.63 -127.59
C ALA A 24 -27.96 123.30 -128.99
N VAL A 25 -28.83 123.58 -129.98
CA VAL A 25 -28.59 124.37 -131.21
C VAL A 25 -29.70 123.95 -132.16
N MET A 26 -30.79 124.71 -132.21
CA MET A 26 -30.96 125.80 -133.18
C MET A 26 -30.46 125.43 -134.57
N GLY A 27 -31.42 125.33 -135.48
CA GLY A 27 -31.13 125.40 -136.90
C GLY A 27 -30.71 124.07 -137.49
N ASN A 28 -31.09 123.74 -138.70
CA ASN A 28 -31.56 124.64 -139.72
C ASN A 28 -32.25 123.79 -140.77
N THR A 29 -33.29 124.41 -141.34
CA THR A 29 -33.60 124.39 -142.76
C THR A 29 -33.75 123.01 -143.42
N HIS A 30 -34.95 122.76 -143.94
CA HIS A 30 -35.20 122.75 -145.39
C HIS A 30 -36.55 122.10 -145.67
N ALA A 31 -37.60 122.89 -145.56
CA ALA A 31 -38.80 122.80 -146.42
C ALA A 31 -39.53 124.13 -146.19
N ALA A 32 -39.25 125.18 -146.95
CA ALA A 32 -39.80 125.34 -148.29
C ALA A 32 -41.34 125.17 -148.29
N THR A 33 -42.07 126.13 -147.70
CA THR A 33 -43.29 126.69 -148.32
C THR A 33 -43.57 128.08 -147.78
N MET A 34 -43.50 129.04 -148.71
CA MET A 34 -44.19 130.34 -148.70
C MET A 34 -45.71 130.16 -148.85
N HIS A 35 -46.47 131.10 -148.26
CA HIS A 35 -47.51 131.92 -148.92
C HIS A 35 -47.84 133.04 -147.91
N VAL A 36 -47.28 134.24 -147.93
CA VAL A 36 -46.84 135.17 -149.00
C VAL A 36 -45.32 135.39 -148.83
N ALA A 37 -44.45 134.86 -149.69
CA ALA A 37 -44.05 135.33 -151.01
C ALA A 37 -43.21 136.62 -150.93
N ASP A 38 -41.95 136.65 -151.39
CA ASP A 38 -41.63 136.15 -152.72
C ASP A 38 -40.12 136.12 -153.07
N VAL A 39 -39.69 135.33 -154.10
CA VAL A 39 -39.13 135.85 -155.39
C VAL A 39 -39.20 134.82 -156.55
N THR A 40 -40.40 134.36 -156.88
CA THR A 40 -40.93 134.53 -158.24
C THR A 40 -42.01 135.60 -158.11
N ASN A 41 -41.56 136.85 -158.14
CA ASN A 41 -42.34 138.09 -158.12
C ASN A 41 -42.43 138.87 -156.80
N GLN A 42 -41.26 139.15 -156.22
CA GLN A 42 -40.70 140.48 -156.38
C GLN A 42 -41.26 141.39 -155.26
N THR A 43 -41.62 142.63 -155.51
CA THR A 43 -40.62 143.58 -155.91
C THR A 43 -39.13 143.11 -155.89
N ASN A 44 -38.24 143.68 -155.13
CA ASN A 44 -38.27 145.11 -154.97
C ASN A 44 -39.43 145.52 -154.01
N GLY A 45 -40.15 146.62 -154.22
CA GLY A 45 -41.31 147.01 -153.40
C GLY A 45 -42.56 146.07 -153.33
N PHE A 46 -43.67 146.52 -152.76
CA PHE A 46 -43.94 147.90 -152.43
C PHE A 46 -45.17 148.01 -151.52
N LEU A 47 -45.16 149.12 -150.77
CA LEU A 47 -46.32 149.92 -150.33
C LEU A 47 -47.10 149.32 -149.15
N VAL A 48 -47.25 149.99 -148.01
CA VAL A 48 -47.37 151.44 -147.73
C VAL A 48 -48.27 152.10 -148.76
N GLU A 49 -49.58 151.92 -148.65
CA GLU A 49 -50.46 153.00 -149.11
C GLU A 49 -51.00 153.68 -147.87
N ALA A 50 -50.62 154.95 -147.73
CA ALA A 50 -51.26 155.86 -146.83
C ALA A 50 -52.75 155.86 -147.17
N GLN A 51 -53.59 155.35 -146.28
CA GLN A 51 -54.93 155.90 -146.17
C GLN A 51 -55.12 156.32 -144.74
N GLU A 52 -54.85 157.62 -144.57
CA GLU A 52 -55.60 158.54 -143.75
C GLU A 52 -56.40 157.88 -142.63
N ASN A 53 -55.88 158.06 -141.42
CA ASN A 53 -56.70 158.70 -140.41
C ASN A 53 -58.09 158.06 -140.23
N GLN A 54 -58.13 156.76 -139.89
CA GLN A 54 -59.32 156.14 -139.33
C GLN A 54 -58.98 155.62 -137.95
N LEU A 55 -59.47 156.33 -136.93
CA LEU A 55 -59.59 155.83 -135.57
C LEU A 55 -60.13 154.39 -135.62
N TYR A 56 -59.34 153.40 -135.19
CA TYR A 56 -59.91 152.14 -134.73
C TYR A 56 -60.26 152.32 -133.26
N ASP A 57 -61.53 152.66 -133.09
CA ASP A 57 -62.25 152.63 -131.84
C ASP A 57 -62.08 151.25 -131.16
N LEU A 58 -61.36 151.22 -130.04
CA LEU A 58 -61.24 150.03 -129.18
C LEU A 58 -62.58 149.68 -128.49
N ASP A 59 -63.63 150.50 -128.64
CA ASP A 59 -64.97 150.21 -128.14
C ASP A 59 -65.80 149.32 -129.08
N ALA A 60 -65.24 148.85 -130.22
CA ALA A 60 -65.97 148.04 -131.22
C ALA A 60 -65.61 146.53 -131.33
N MET A 61 -64.84 145.91 -130.43
CA MET A 61 -64.62 144.44 -130.44
C MET A 61 -64.99 143.73 -129.11
N PRO A 62 -66.27 143.33 -128.91
CA PRO A 62 -66.72 142.65 -127.68
C PRO A 62 -66.37 141.15 -127.56
N SER A 63 -65.65 140.52 -128.50
CA SER A 63 -65.66 139.04 -128.62
C SER A 63 -64.36 138.30 -128.25
N GLY A 64 -63.22 138.97 -128.05
CA GLY A 64 -61.90 138.31 -127.94
C GLY A 64 -61.38 137.99 -126.52
N ILE A 65 -61.82 138.72 -125.49
CA ILE A 65 -61.24 138.64 -124.12
C ILE A 65 -61.80 137.48 -123.30
N ASN A 66 -63.04 137.05 -123.58
CA ASN A 66 -63.70 135.95 -122.85
C ASN A 66 -63.04 134.57 -123.05
N GLY A 67 -62.39 134.33 -124.20
CA GLY A 67 -61.78 133.03 -124.52
C GLY A 67 -60.54 132.70 -123.69
N LEU A 68 -59.66 133.68 -123.45
CA LEU A 68 -58.42 133.49 -122.68
C LEU A 68 -58.67 133.36 -121.16
N GLN A 69 -59.68 134.05 -120.63
CA GLN A 69 -60.06 133.89 -119.22
C GLN A 69 -60.60 132.48 -118.92
N ASN A 70 -61.23 131.82 -119.89
CA ASN A 70 -61.78 130.49 -119.69
C ASN A 70 -60.69 129.41 -119.66
N THR A 71 -59.66 129.50 -120.50
CA THR A 71 -58.55 128.53 -120.55
C THR A 71 -57.67 128.56 -119.30
N THR A 72 -57.42 129.75 -118.74
CA THR A 72 -56.62 129.89 -117.50
C THR A 72 -57.34 129.26 -116.31
N ARG A 73 -58.66 129.47 -116.20
CA ARG A 73 -59.50 128.91 -115.13
C ARG A 73 -59.59 127.38 -115.20
N ASP A 74 -59.60 126.82 -116.40
CA ASP A 74 -59.59 125.37 -116.62
C ASP A 74 -58.25 124.73 -116.18
N HIS A 75 -57.12 125.41 -116.42
CA HIS A 75 -55.82 124.96 -115.94
C HIS A 75 -55.69 125.06 -114.42
N GLU A 76 -56.20 126.14 -113.79
CA GLU A 76 -56.24 126.28 -112.33
C GLU A 76 -57.07 125.16 -111.68
N LEU A 77 -58.27 124.87 -112.20
CA LEU A 77 -59.11 123.76 -111.74
C LEU A 77 -58.41 122.40 -111.88
N ARG A 78 -57.65 122.19 -112.96
CA ARG A 78 -56.92 120.94 -113.21
C ARG A 78 -55.70 120.79 -112.31
N ILE A 79 -55.01 121.89 -111.99
CA ILE A 79 -53.90 121.93 -111.03
C ILE A 79 -54.41 121.67 -109.61
N ASP A 80 -55.48 122.34 -109.20
CA ASP A 80 -56.09 122.14 -107.88
C ASP A 80 -56.57 120.68 -107.69
N GLY A 81 -57.16 120.09 -108.73
CA GLY A 81 -57.54 118.67 -108.72
C GLY A 81 -56.34 117.71 -108.59
N LEU A 82 -55.22 118.02 -109.24
CA LEU A 82 -53.98 117.23 -109.12
C LEU A 82 -53.35 117.38 -107.73
N VAL A 83 -53.32 118.60 -107.19
CA VAL A 83 -52.84 118.89 -105.83
C VAL A 83 -53.68 118.16 -104.79
N GLN A 84 -55.01 118.21 -104.91
CA GLN A 84 -55.91 117.51 -103.99
C GLN A 84 -55.73 115.98 -104.05
N ASN A 85 -55.50 115.41 -105.24
CA ASN A 85 -55.22 113.98 -105.38
C ASN A 85 -53.88 113.59 -104.73
N ALA A 86 -52.85 114.42 -104.89
CA ALA A 86 -51.57 114.22 -104.22
C ALA A 86 -51.68 114.30 -102.68
N ILE A 87 -52.47 115.24 -102.15
CA ILE A 87 -52.76 115.33 -100.70
C ILE A 87 -53.48 114.07 -100.21
N ASN A 88 -54.53 113.64 -100.90
CA ASN A 88 -55.27 112.42 -100.51
C ASN A 88 -54.38 111.16 -100.53
N GLN A 89 -53.47 111.06 -101.50
CA GLN A 89 -52.47 109.97 -101.55
C GLN A 89 -51.49 110.06 -100.38
N GLN A 90 -51.03 111.27 -100.03
CA GLN A 90 -50.13 111.48 -98.90
C GLN A 90 -50.79 111.10 -97.57
N ASP A 91 -52.06 111.49 -97.35
CA ASP A 91 -52.84 111.12 -96.16
C ASP A 91 -53.00 109.59 -96.04
N GLN A 92 -53.28 108.91 -97.16
CA GLN A 92 -53.39 107.45 -97.18
C GLN A 92 -52.05 106.78 -96.88
N ILE A 93 -50.93 107.32 -97.35
CA ILE A 93 -49.59 106.82 -97.03
C ILE A 93 -49.30 107.01 -95.53
N ASP A 94 -49.69 108.14 -94.95
CA ASP A 94 -49.49 108.40 -93.52
C ASP A 94 -50.35 107.46 -92.64
N LEU A 95 -51.60 107.21 -93.02
CA LEU A 95 -52.46 106.18 -92.41
C LEU A 95 -51.83 104.79 -92.51
N ASN A 96 -51.34 104.40 -93.70
CA ASN A 96 -50.68 103.11 -93.88
C ASN A 96 -49.41 103.00 -93.03
N ARG A 97 -48.62 104.07 -92.90
CA ARG A 97 -47.45 104.10 -92.01
C ARG A 97 -47.84 103.93 -90.55
N GLN A 98 -48.93 104.57 -90.09
CA GLN A 98 -49.45 104.37 -88.75
C GLN A 98 -49.86 102.91 -88.51
N GLN A 99 -50.60 102.30 -89.43
CA GLN A 99 -51.01 100.89 -89.33
C GLN A 99 -49.81 99.95 -89.29
N ILE A 100 -48.83 100.12 -90.18
CA ILE A 100 -47.59 99.31 -90.20
C ILE A 100 -46.83 99.45 -88.87
N ASN A 101 -46.79 100.65 -88.29
CA ASN A 101 -46.15 100.86 -86.99
C ASN A 101 -46.90 100.12 -85.86
N THR A 102 -48.23 100.14 -85.88
CA THR A 102 -49.07 99.37 -84.95
C THR A 102 -48.86 97.87 -85.10
N ASP A 103 -48.85 97.35 -86.33
CA ASP A 103 -48.64 95.92 -86.59
C ASP A 103 -47.24 95.48 -86.17
N ARG A 104 -46.21 96.32 -86.39
CA ARG A 104 -44.86 96.05 -85.91
C ARG A 104 -44.80 95.99 -84.38
N ALA A 105 -45.51 96.88 -83.69
CA ALA A 105 -45.59 96.86 -82.22
C ALA A 105 -46.31 95.60 -81.72
N ASN A 106 -47.43 95.22 -82.35
CA ASN A 106 -48.16 93.99 -82.04
C ASN A 106 -47.30 92.75 -82.28
N GLN A 107 -46.58 92.67 -83.40
CA GLN A 107 -45.67 91.56 -83.69
C GLN A 107 -44.51 91.50 -82.69
N ALA A 108 -43.98 92.65 -82.26
CA ALA A 108 -42.97 92.70 -81.20
C ALA A 108 -43.50 92.16 -79.86
N GLN A 109 -44.75 92.49 -79.51
CA GLN A 109 -45.40 91.95 -78.31
C GLN A 109 -45.63 90.44 -78.40
N VAL A 110 -46.16 89.93 -79.53
CA VAL A 110 -46.33 88.48 -79.75
C VAL A 110 -45.00 87.73 -79.64
N ASN A 111 -43.93 88.30 -80.19
CA ASN A 111 -42.59 87.71 -80.08
C ASN A 111 -42.08 87.71 -78.63
N ALA A 112 -42.38 88.75 -77.85
CA ALA A 112 -42.04 88.82 -76.43
C ALA A 112 -42.83 87.79 -75.60
N ASP A 113 -44.13 87.65 -75.83
CA ASP A 113 -44.99 86.66 -75.16
C ASP A 113 -44.57 85.23 -75.50
N LEU A 114 -44.22 84.96 -76.76
CA LEU A 114 -43.69 83.65 -77.18
C LEU A 114 -42.35 83.35 -76.51
N ALA A 115 -41.44 84.33 -76.45
CA ALA A 115 -40.16 84.18 -75.75
C ALA A 115 -40.36 83.91 -74.25
N GLN A 116 -41.34 84.58 -73.62
CA GLN A 116 -41.72 84.33 -72.23
C GLN A 116 -42.32 82.92 -72.06
N GLY A 117 -43.24 82.51 -72.93
CA GLY A 117 -43.84 81.18 -72.89
C GLY A 117 -42.81 80.05 -73.07
N VAL A 118 -41.83 80.23 -73.95
CA VAL A 118 -40.69 79.30 -74.09
C VAL A 118 -39.87 79.24 -72.79
N THR A 119 -39.65 80.37 -72.14
CA THR A 119 -38.93 80.45 -70.85
C THR A 119 -39.70 79.75 -69.73
N ASP A 120 -41.02 79.93 -69.66
CA ASP A 120 -41.87 79.31 -68.65
C ASP A 120 -41.98 77.80 -68.83
N ILE A 121 -42.14 77.32 -70.08
CA ILE A 121 -42.10 75.90 -70.42
C ILE A 121 -40.75 75.28 -70.02
N THR A 122 -39.65 75.97 -70.34
CA THR A 122 -38.30 75.52 -69.98
C THR A 122 -38.13 75.44 -68.47
N THR A 123 -38.60 76.44 -67.74
CA THR A 123 -38.55 76.47 -66.26
C THR A 123 -39.38 75.33 -65.67
N THR A 124 -40.58 75.11 -66.17
CA THR A 124 -41.47 74.03 -65.72
C THR A 124 -40.87 72.65 -66.00
N ALA A 125 -40.29 72.45 -67.18
CA ALA A 125 -39.61 71.21 -67.53
C ALA A 125 -38.41 70.93 -66.61
N ASN A 126 -37.62 71.96 -66.29
CA ASN A 126 -36.49 71.85 -65.35
C ASN A 126 -36.96 71.52 -63.93
N LEU A 127 -38.03 72.15 -63.44
CA LEU A 127 -38.63 71.84 -62.14
C LEU A 127 -39.18 70.41 -62.09
N ALA A 128 -39.88 69.96 -63.13
CA ALA A 128 -40.39 68.60 -63.23
C ALA A 128 -39.26 67.56 -63.22
N LYS A 129 -38.16 67.83 -63.94
CA LYS A 129 -36.95 66.99 -63.93
C LYS A 129 -36.30 66.94 -62.55
N ALA A 130 -36.22 68.07 -61.85
CA ALA A 130 -35.71 68.13 -60.48
C ALA A 130 -36.60 67.34 -59.51
N ALA A 131 -37.92 67.50 -59.61
CA ALA A 131 -38.89 66.77 -58.80
C ALA A 131 -38.81 65.25 -59.03
N ALA A 132 -38.67 64.82 -60.30
CA ALA A 132 -38.46 63.42 -60.65
C ALA A 132 -37.14 62.88 -60.04
N SER A 133 -36.05 63.63 -60.14
CA SER A 133 -34.77 63.25 -59.52
C SER A 133 -34.87 63.15 -57.99
N VAL A 134 -35.59 64.05 -57.32
CA VAL A 134 -35.83 63.97 -55.87
C VAL A 134 -36.66 62.72 -55.52
N ALA A 135 -37.67 62.40 -56.33
CA ALA A 135 -38.48 61.20 -56.14
C ALA A 135 -37.65 59.92 -56.31
N ASP A 136 -36.83 59.83 -57.36
CA ASP A 136 -35.92 58.71 -57.60
C ASP A 136 -34.91 58.56 -56.46
N ASN A 137 -34.31 59.66 -56.00
CA ASN A 137 -33.37 59.63 -54.87
C ASN A 137 -34.04 59.15 -53.57
N LYS A 138 -35.27 59.60 -53.28
CA LYS A 138 -36.03 59.12 -52.12
C LYS A 138 -36.41 57.64 -52.24
N ALA A 139 -36.80 57.20 -53.43
CA ALA A 139 -37.10 55.80 -53.71
C ALA A 139 -35.85 54.92 -53.53
N GLN A 140 -34.70 55.36 -54.03
CA GLN A 140 -33.42 54.67 -53.87
C GLN A 140 -33.01 54.57 -52.40
N ALA A 141 -33.11 55.66 -51.64
CA ALA A 141 -32.82 55.66 -50.20
C ALA A 141 -33.75 54.72 -49.42
N ALA A 142 -35.04 54.67 -49.78
CA ALA A 142 -35.99 53.73 -49.17
C ALA A 142 -35.62 52.27 -49.49
N ILE A 143 -35.24 51.97 -50.74
CA ILE A 143 -34.78 50.63 -51.16
C ILE A 143 -33.52 50.24 -50.39
N ASP A 144 -32.55 51.14 -50.23
CA ASP A 144 -31.31 50.86 -49.53
C ASP A 144 -31.54 50.64 -48.02
N GLY A 145 -32.48 51.38 -47.42
CA GLY A 145 -32.94 51.11 -46.05
C GLY A 145 -33.60 49.74 -45.91
N VAL A 146 -34.43 49.33 -46.87
CA VAL A 146 -35.03 47.98 -46.89
C VAL A 146 -33.93 46.91 -47.03
N LYS A 147 -32.94 47.10 -47.90
CA LYS A 147 -31.81 46.16 -48.04
C LYS A 147 -31.00 46.05 -46.74
N ALA A 148 -30.76 47.16 -46.04
CA ALA A 148 -30.06 47.14 -44.75
C ALA A 148 -30.86 46.33 -43.71
N ASN A 149 -32.16 46.56 -43.60
CA ASN A 149 -33.03 45.78 -42.71
C ASN A 149 -33.06 44.28 -43.08
N VAL A 150 -33.04 43.94 -44.37
CA VAL A 150 -32.96 42.54 -44.83
C VAL A 150 -31.64 41.91 -44.39
N ALA A 151 -30.51 42.61 -44.51
CA ALA A 151 -29.22 42.13 -44.03
C ALA A 151 -29.21 41.89 -42.51
N GLU A 152 -29.79 42.79 -41.72
CA GLU A 152 -29.96 42.60 -40.27
C GLU A 152 -30.83 41.37 -39.94
N ILE A 153 -31.93 41.17 -40.69
CA ILE A 153 -32.80 39.99 -40.54
C ILE A 153 -32.02 38.70 -40.84
N ASP A 154 -31.16 38.69 -41.85
CA ASP A 154 -30.34 37.52 -42.19
C ASP A 154 -29.26 37.23 -41.13
N ASN A 155 -28.66 38.28 -40.53
CA ASN A 155 -27.80 38.12 -39.37
C ASN A 155 -28.56 37.50 -38.18
N LEU A 156 -29.77 37.98 -37.87
CA LEU A 156 -30.60 37.42 -36.79
C LEU A 156 -31.00 35.96 -37.03
N LYS A 157 -31.20 35.53 -38.29
CA LYS A 157 -31.43 34.12 -38.62
C LYS A 157 -30.19 33.26 -38.31
N THR A 158 -29.01 33.81 -38.54
CA THR A 158 -27.72 33.16 -38.25
C THR A 158 -27.55 33.01 -36.74
N ASP A 159 -27.75 34.10 -35.98
CA ASP A 159 -27.68 34.07 -34.51
C ASP A 159 -28.66 33.05 -33.90
N LYS A 160 -29.87 32.92 -34.48
CA LYS A 160 -30.85 31.92 -34.07
C LYS A 160 -30.36 30.48 -34.30
N ALA A 161 -29.65 30.24 -35.40
CA ALA A 161 -29.07 28.93 -35.70
C ALA A 161 -27.91 28.59 -34.74
N ASP A 162 -27.08 29.58 -34.41
CA ASP A 162 -26.00 29.43 -33.42
C ASP A 162 -26.58 29.17 -32.02
N LEU A 163 -27.64 29.87 -31.62
CA LEU A 163 -28.33 29.64 -30.35
C LEU A 163 -28.92 28.22 -30.26
N ALA A 164 -29.49 27.71 -31.36
CA ALA A 164 -29.99 26.34 -31.41
C ALA A 164 -28.86 25.31 -31.26
N SER A 165 -27.71 25.56 -31.90
CA SER A 165 -26.51 24.72 -31.77
C SER A 165 -25.96 24.72 -30.35
N LEU A 166 -25.86 25.90 -29.72
CA LEU A 166 -25.43 26.04 -28.34
C LEU A 166 -26.38 25.32 -27.37
N ASN A 167 -27.69 25.40 -27.60
CA ASN A 167 -28.68 24.71 -26.78
C ASN A 167 -28.55 23.18 -26.86
N ASN A 168 -28.24 22.65 -28.04
CA ASN A 168 -27.96 21.23 -28.23
C ASN A 168 -26.66 20.81 -27.49
N GLU A 169 -25.61 21.64 -27.55
CA GLU A 169 -24.35 21.39 -26.84
C GLU A 169 -24.54 21.40 -25.31
N VAL A 170 -25.33 22.34 -24.77
CA VAL A 170 -25.67 22.39 -23.34
C VAL A 170 -26.46 21.15 -22.92
N THR A 171 -27.43 20.72 -23.74
CA THR A 171 -28.22 19.51 -23.48
C THR A 171 -27.32 18.28 -23.44
N GLN A 172 -26.38 18.17 -24.38
CA GLN A 172 -25.43 17.06 -24.40
C GLN A 172 -24.52 17.08 -23.18
N ARG A 173 -23.98 18.23 -22.79
CA ARG A 173 -23.16 18.36 -21.57
C ARG A 173 -23.92 17.96 -20.31
N GLN A 174 -25.21 18.30 -20.21
CA GLN A 174 -26.05 17.88 -19.10
C GLN A 174 -26.19 16.35 -19.04
N ALA A 175 -26.35 15.69 -20.19
CA ALA A 175 -26.38 14.23 -20.28
C ALA A 175 -25.03 13.60 -19.89
N ASP A 176 -23.92 14.18 -20.36
CA ASP A 176 -22.56 13.70 -20.05
C ASP A 176 -22.25 13.82 -18.54
N VAL A 177 -22.63 14.93 -17.91
CA VAL A 177 -22.48 15.13 -16.45
C VAL A 177 -23.30 14.11 -15.66
N ALA A 178 -24.53 13.81 -16.10
CA ALA A 178 -25.36 12.79 -15.45
C ALA A 178 -24.77 11.37 -15.58
N ALA A 179 -24.21 11.05 -16.76
CA ALA A 179 -23.51 9.78 -16.99
C ALA A 179 -22.23 9.67 -16.14
N GLN A 180 -21.48 10.77 -16.00
CA GLN A 180 -20.29 10.81 -15.15
C GLN A 180 -20.64 10.61 -13.67
N ALA A 181 -21.69 11.28 -13.17
CA ALA A 181 -22.14 11.11 -11.80
C ALA A 181 -22.53 9.65 -11.48
N THR A 182 -23.12 8.94 -12.44
CA THR A 182 -23.44 7.50 -12.32
C THR A 182 -22.16 6.65 -12.26
N THR A 183 -21.17 6.97 -13.10
CA THR A 183 -19.87 6.29 -13.11
C THR A 183 -19.13 6.47 -11.78
N ASP A 184 -19.10 7.69 -11.25
CA ASP A 184 -18.45 8.01 -9.98
C ASP A 184 -19.13 7.28 -8.80
N ALA A 185 -20.46 7.21 -8.80
CA ALA A 185 -21.23 6.47 -7.80
C ALA A 185 -20.89 4.96 -7.83
N ASN A 186 -20.81 4.37 -9.03
CA ASN A 186 -20.44 2.96 -9.20
C ASN A 186 -18.99 2.69 -8.77
N GLN A 187 -18.06 3.60 -9.09
CA GLN A 187 -16.67 3.49 -8.68
C GLN A 187 -16.52 3.56 -7.15
N ASN A 188 -17.27 4.44 -6.50
CA ASN A 188 -17.29 4.53 -5.04
C ASN A 188 -17.88 3.28 -4.37
N ALA A 189 -18.95 2.72 -4.94
CA ALA A 189 -19.51 1.45 -4.46
C ALA A 189 -18.47 0.31 -4.57
N LEU A 190 -17.78 0.20 -5.70
CA LEU A 190 -16.72 -0.80 -5.90
C LEU A 190 -15.55 -0.64 -4.93
N LEU A 191 -15.13 0.60 -4.64
CA LEU A 191 -14.08 0.89 -3.65
C LEU A 191 -14.52 0.47 -2.24
N SER A 192 -15.78 0.72 -1.87
CA SER A 192 -16.36 0.29 -0.60
C SER A 192 -16.40 -1.23 -0.47
N ASP A 193 -16.85 -1.94 -1.51
CA ASP A 193 -16.88 -3.41 -1.52
C ASP A 193 -15.47 -4.00 -1.42
N THR A 194 -14.51 -3.43 -2.14
CA THR A 194 -13.10 -3.86 -2.06
C THR A 194 -12.53 -3.67 -0.66
N ALA A 195 -12.84 -2.55 0.02
CA ALA A 195 -12.42 -2.29 1.39
C ALA A 195 -13.03 -3.30 2.38
N ASN A 196 -14.31 -3.64 2.21
CA ASN A 196 -14.99 -4.64 3.03
C ASN A 196 -14.37 -6.05 2.84
N GLU A 197 -14.08 -6.44 1.60
CA GLU A 197 -13.41 -7.72 1.32
C GLU A 197 -12.00 -7.79 1.93
N ALA A 198 -11.24 -6.70 1.89
CA ALA A 198 -9.93 -6.61 2.56
C ALA A 198 -10.04 -6.74 4.09
N ALA A 199 -11.04 -6.11 4.70
CA ALA A 199 -11.32 -6.24 6.14
C ALA A 199 -11.74 -7.67 6.52
N ASN A 200 -12.56 -8.32 5.69
CA ASN A 200 -12.96 -9.72 5.85
C ASN A 200 -11.76 -10.67 5.75
N ALA A 201 -10.86 -10.44 4.79
CA ALA A 201 -9.64 -11.22 4.62
C ALA A 201 -8.71 -11.10 5.85
N THR A 202 -8.53 -9.88 6.36
CA THR A 202 -7.75 -9.61 7.58
C THR A 202 -8.34 -10.32 8.80
N THR A 203 -9.67 -10.28 8.96
CA THR A 203 -10.36 -10.98 10.04
C THR A 203 -10.15 -12.50 9.97
N LYS A 204 -10.29 -13.10 8.77
CA LYS A 204 -10.02 -14.54 8.57
C LYS A 204 -8.57 -14.91 8.89
N ALA A 205 -7.60 -14.09 8.48
CA ALA A 205 -6.19 -14.32 8.77
C ALA A 205 -5.89 -14.27 10.29
N ASN A 206 -6.49 -13.32 11.00
CA ASN A 206 -6.36 -13.22 12.46
C ASN A 206 -6.98 -14.44 13.16
N SER A 207 -8.18 -14.86 12.77
CA SER A 207 -8.81 -16.08 13.31
C SER A 207 -7.98 -17.34 13.06
N ALA A 208 -7.39 -17.47 11.86
CA ALA A 208 -6.49 -18.59 11.54
C ALA A 208 -5.22 -18.58 12.41
N THR A 209 -4.64 -17.39 12.63
CA THR A 209 -3.47 -17.22 13.50
C THR A 209 -3.80 -17.59 14.95
N THR A 210 -4.95 -17.16 15.47
CA THR A 210 -5.43 -17.55 16.81
C THR A 210 -5.63 -19.07 16.91
N ALA A 211 -6.23 -19.70 15.90
CA ALA A 211 -6.42 -21.16 15.89
C ALA A 211 -5.08 -21.92 15.91
N ALA A 212 -4.09 -21.46 15.13
CA ALA A 212 -2.75 -22.05 15.11
C ALA A 212 -2.02 -21.92 16.46
N ASN A 213 -2.12 -20.75 17.10
CA ASN A 213 -1.55 -20.52 18.44
C ASN A 213 -2.20 -21.43 19.48
N ASN A 214 -3.53 -21.56 19.46
CA ASN A 214 -4.26 -22.47 20.36
C ASN A 214 -3.84 -23.93 20.16
N ALA A 215 -3.69 -24.38 18.91
CA ALA A 215 -3.21 -25.73 18.60
C ALA A 215 -1.79 -25.98 19.15
N THR A 216 -0.90 -25.00 19.03
CA THR A 216 0.46 -25.07 19.57
C THR A 216 0.45 -25.16 21.11
N THR A 217 -0.38 -24.35 21.78
CA THR A 217 -0.53 -24.42 23.24
C THR A 217 -1.04 -25.79 23.70
N VAL A 218 -2.02 -26.37 23.00
CA VAL A 218 -2.54 -27.72 23.31
C VAL A 218 -1.46 -28.78 23.12
N ALA A 219 -0.66 -28.71 22.04
CA ALA A 219 0.44 -29.64 21.79
C ALA A 219 1.53 -29.56 22.88
N ASN A 220 1.87 -28.35 23.33
CA ASN A 220 2.84 -28.14 24.42
C ASN A 220 2.32 -28.68 25.76
N ALA A 221 1.03 -28.49 26.06
CA ALA A 221 0.40 -29.05 27.24
C ALA A 221 0.43 -30.60 27.21
N ALA A 222 0.08 -31.21 26.08
CA ALA A 222 0.14 -32.65 25.90
C ALA A 222 1.56 -33.21 26.10
N THR A 223 2.58 -32.54 25.55
CA THR A 223 3.99 -32.92 25.73
C THR A 223 4.40 -32.86 27.21
N THR A 224 3.98 -31.81 27.93
CA THR A 224 4.26 -31.66 29.36
C THR A 224 3.61 -32.78 30.17
N SER A 225 2.35 -33.12 29.88
CA SER A 225 1.65 -34.24 30.53
C SER A 225 2.30 -35.59 30.24
N ALA A 226 2.77 -35.82 29.02
CA ALA A 226 3.49 -37.04 28.65
C ALA A 226 4.81 -37.18 29.42
N ASN A 227 5.59 -36.11 29.52
CA ASN A 227 6.84 -36.10 30.29
C ASN A 227 6.59 -36.36 31.79
N ALA A 228 5.53 -35.77 32.36
CA ALA A 228 5.17 -36.03 33.75
C ALA A 228 4.76 -37.49 34.00
N ALA A 229 4.06 -38.12 33.04
CA ALA A 229 3.70 -39.52 33.11
C ALA A 229 4.95 -40.43 33.01
N GLN A 230 5.88 -40.12 32.11
CA GLN A 230 7.15 -40.84 31.98
C GLN A 230 7.97 -40.77 33.27
N ASN A 231 8.14 -39.57 33.84
CA ASN A 231 8.88 -39.39 35.10
C ASN A 231 8.26 -40.20 36.25
N LYS A 232 6.92 -40.25 36.33
CA LYS A 232 6.24 -41.10 37.33
C LYS A 232 6.51 -42.58 37.11
N ALA A 233 6.53 -43.04 35.86
CA ALA A 233 6.84 -44.43 35.52
C ALA A 233 8.29 -44.79 35.88
N ASP A 234 9.25 -43.92 35.59
CA ASP A 234 10.67 -44.13 35.89
C ASP A 234 10.93 -44.19 37.42
N VAL A 235 10.28 -43.31 38.18
CA VAL A 235 10.32 -43.33 39.66
C VAL A 235 9.72 -44.62 40.20
N ALA A 236 8.57 -45.05 39.67
CA ALA A 236 7.91 -46.28 40.09
C ALA A 236 8.75 -47.52 39.78
N TYR A 237 9.37 -47.58 38.60
CA TYR A 237 10.29 -48.65 38.22
C TYR A 237 11.49 -48.72 39.17
N SER A 238 12.13 -47.57 39.41
CA SER A 238 13.30 -47.48 40.30
C SER A 238 12.96 -47.89 41.74
N ALA A 239 11.80 -47.48 42.24
CA ALA A 239 11.30 -47.89 43.55
C ALA A 239 11.05 -49.41 43.62
N GLY A 240 10.51 -50.01 42.55
CA GLY A 240 10.29 -51.46 42.45
C GLY A 240 11.59 -52.26 42.46
N VAL A 241 12.63 -51.79 41.75
CA VAL A 241 13.97 -52.41 41.78
C VAL A 241 14.59 -52.33 43.17
N TYR A 242 14.52 -51.16 43.82
CA TYR A 242 15.05 -50.99 45.18
C TYR A 242 14.34 -51.90 46.19
N ALA A 243 13.01 -52.02 46.10
CA ALA A 243 12.23 -52.92 46.95
C ALA A 243 12.63 -54.40 46.76
N GLN A 244 12.87 -54.85 45.52
CA GLN A 244 13.36 -56.19 45.24
C GLN A 244 14.75 -56.45 45.82
N GLN A 245 15.67 -55.50 45.68
CA GLN A 245 17.01 -55.61 46.26
C GLN A 245 16.94 -55.75 47.78
N GLN A 246 16.14 -54.91 48.43
CA GLN A 246 15.99 -54.93 49.89
C GLN A 246 15.37 -56.26 50.38
N ALA A 247 14.43 -56.82 49.64
CA ALA A 247 13.85 -58.13 49.93
C ALA A 247 14.88 -59.28 49.75
N ALA A 248 15.71 -59.22 48.71
CA ALA A 248 16.78 -60.19 48.48
C ALA A 248 17.86 -60.13 49.56
N ASP A 249 18.25 -58.94 49.99
CA ASP A 249 19.21 -58.72 51.07
C ASP A 249 18.64 -59.26 52.39
N ALA A 250 17.37 -58.97 52.70
CA ALA A 250 16.69 -59.50 53.88
C ALA A 250 16.61 -61.03 53.89
N ALA A 251 16.30 -61.65 52.75
CA ALA A 251 16.29 -63.11 52.60
C ALA A 251 17.69 -63.72 52.81
N THR A 252 18.73 -63.07 52.29
CA THR A 252 20.13 -63.49 52.44
C THR A 252 20.55 -63.44 53.91
N VAL A 253 20.27 -62.33 54.60
CA VAL A 253 20.57 -62.17 56.04
C VAL A 253 19.82 -63.21 56.87
N ALA A 254 18.54 -63.47 56.56
CA ALA A 254 17.75 -64.48 57.26
C ALA A 254 18.35 -65.90 57.08
N ALA A 255 18.81 -66.24 55.88
CA ALA A 255 19.44 -67.53 55.60
C ALA A 255 20.77 -67.69 56.37
N VAL A 256 21.62 -66.67 56.38
CA VAL A 256 22.89 -66.65 57.14
C VAL A 256 22.62 -66.80 58.64
N ASN A 257 21.67 -66.05 59.19
CA ASN A 257 21.30 -66.14 60.59
C ASN A 257 20.77 -67.53 60.96
N LYS A 258 19.92 -68.12 60.11
CA LYS A 258 19.42 -69.50 60.30
C LYS A 258 20.56 -70.51 60.34
N ALA A 259 21.54 -70.41 59.43
CA ALA A 259 22.72 -71.28 59.42
C ALA A 259 23.60 -71.07 60.66
N ALA A 260 23.79 -69.83 61.10
CA ALA A 260 24.55 -69.52 62.32
C ALA A 260 23.88 -70.14 63.56
N VAL A 261 22.55 -70.01 63.69
CA VAL A 261 21.79 -70.63 64.79
C VAL A 261 21.90 -72.16 64.76
N ALA A 262 21.78 -72.78 63.59
CA ALA A 262 21.93 -74.23 63.45
C ALA A 262 23.34 -74.72 63.87
N ASN A 263 24.39 -73.98 63.51
CA ASN A 263 25.76 -74.28 63.93
C ASN A 263 25.95 -74.14 65.45
N VAL A 264 25.34 -73.13 66.08
CA VAL A 264 25.34 -72.97 67.53
C VAL A 264 24.62 -74.14 68.21
N GLN A 265 23.45 -74.56 67.71
CA GLN A 265 22.71 -75.70 68.25
C GLN A 265 23.50 -77.01 68.14
N SER A 266 24.14 -77.27 66.99
CA SER A 266 25.00 -78.45 66.80
C SER A 266 26.18 -78.47 67.79
N ARG A 267 26.86 -77.34 67.98
CA ARG A 267 27.93 -77.21 68.99
C ARG A 267 27.43 -77.45 70.41
N GLN A 268 26.23 -76.96 70.75
CA GLN A 268 25.63 -77.22 72.06
C GLN A 268 25.34 -78.70 72.27
N GLN A 269 24.79 -79.42 71.28
CA GLN A 269 24.54 -80.86 71.38
C GLN A 269 25.83 -81.68 71.53
N ALA A 270 26.89 -81.31 70.80
CA ALA A 270 28.21 -81.93 70.94
C ALA A 270 28.83 -81.69 72.32
N GLN A 271 28.69 -80.48 72.86
CA GLN A 271 29.12 -80.15 74.21
C GLN A 271 28.33 -80.95 75.25
N GLU A 272 27.00 -81.04 75.13
CA GLU A 272 26.16 -81.84 76.02
C GLU A 272 26.59 -83.31 76.03
N THR A 273 26.81 -83.90 74.85
CA THR A 273 27.29 -85.29 74.73
C THR A 273 28.65 -85.48 75.42
N THR A 274 29.56 -84.51 75.27
CA THR A 274 30.88 -84.53 75.93
C THR A 274 30.74 -84.44 77.44
N ILE A 275 29.88 -83.55 77.95
CA ILE A 275 29.60 -83.39 79.38
C ILE A 275 29.03 -84.69 79.97
N GLN A 276 28.07 -85.32 79.29
CA GLN A 276 27.49 -86.60 79.73
C GLN A 276 28.55 -87.71 79.80
N ASN A 277 29.46 -87.78 78.82
CA ASN A 277 30.57 -88.74 78.83
C ASN A 277 31.51 -88.49 80.02
N HIS A 278 31.96 -87.24 80.20
CA HIS A 278 32.78 -86.87 81.36
C HIS A 278 32.07 -87.18 82.68
N SER A 279 30.77 -86.94 82.79
CA SER A 279 29.98 -87.27 83.98
C SER A 279 29.99 -88.79 84.27
N ALA A 280 29.81 -89.62 83.24
CA ALA A 280 29.89 -91.08 83.36
C ALA A 280 31.30 -91.56 83.77
N GLN A 281 32.35 -90.96 83.19
CA GLN A 281 33.74 -91.26 83.54
C GLN A 281 34.04 -90.89 84.99
N LEU A 282 33.60 -89.71 85.45
CA LEU A 282 33.76 -89.28 86.84
C LEU A 282 33.06 -90.25 87.81
N LYS A 283 31.83 -90.68 87.49
CA LYS A 283 31.12 -91.70 88.29
C LYS A 283 31.89 -93.02 88.35
N ASN A 284 32.44 -93.49 87.23
CA ASN A 284 33.26 -94.71 87.21
C ASN A 284 34.56 -94.56 88.02
N HIS A 285 35.23 -93.41 87.91
CA HIS A 285 36.42 -93.11 88.71
C HIS A 285 36.10 -93.09 90.20
N GLU A 286 34.99 -92.48 90.61
CA GLU A 286 34.52 -92.45 91.99
C GLU A 286 34.32 -93.88 92.53
N GLU A 287 33.59 -94.73 91.79
CA GLU A 287 33.38 -96.14 92.15
C GLU A 287 34.72 -96.91 92.28
N ARG A 288 35.66 -96.67 91.36
CA ARG A 288 37.00 -97.30 91.40
C ARG A 288 37.84 -96.82 92.57
N ILE A 289 37.80 -95.52 92.89
CA ILE A 289 38.50 -94.95 94.06
C ILE A 289 37.94 -95.58 95.33
N THR A 290 36.62 -95.61 95.50
CA THR A 290 35.98 -96.25 96.66
C THR A 290 36.36 -97.73 96.77
N ALA A 291 36.42 -98.46 95.65
CA ALA A 291 36.86 -99.86 95.64
C ALA A 291 38.33 -100.02 96.07
N LEU A 292 39.22 -99.19 95.52
CA LEU A 292 40.65 -99.17 95.87
C LEU A 292 40.87 -98.80 97.34
N GLU A 293 40.11 -97.83 97.87
CA GLU A 293 40.16 -97.45 99.29
C GLU A 293 39.77 -98.64 100.19
N ASN A 294 38.70 -99.36 99.84
CA ASN A 294 38.27 -100.54 100.58
C ASN A 294 39.29 -101.69 100.51
N GLU A 295 39.83 -101.97 99.32
CA GLU A 295 40.87 -102.99 99.13
C GLU A 295 42.14 -102.64 99.91
N SER A 296 42.60 -101.40 99.82
CA SER A 296 43.77 -100.89 100.55
C SER A 296 43.57 -100.99 102.06
N ASN A 297 42.39 -100.59 102.58
CA ASN A 297 42.08 -100.70 104.00
C ASN A 297 42.04 -102.16 104.47
N ASN A 298 41.49 -103.08 103.67
CA ASN A 298 41.49 -104.52 103.97
C ASN A 298 42.91 -105.09 103.97
N ASN A 299 43.73 -104.77 102.98
CA ASN A 299 45.12 -105.19 102.90
C ASN A 299 45.93 -104.63 104.09
N PHE A 300 45.69 -103.38 104.48
CA PHE A 300 46.32 -102.77 105.66
C PHE A 300 45.91 -103.47 106.96
N ARG A 301 44.63 -103.84 107.12
CA ARG A 301 44.15 -104.62 108.27
C ARG A 301 44.76 -106.02 108.30
N ASN A 302 44.80 -106.72 107.17
CA ASN A 302 45.45 -108.03 107.06
C ASN A 302 46.94 -107.94 107.41
N LEU A 303 47.66 -106.93 106.90
CA LEU A 303 49.06 -106.70 107.22
C LEU A 303 49.25 -106.39 108.72
N LYS A 304 48.37 -105.58 109.32
CA LYS A 304 48.35 -105.29 110.76
C LYS A 304 48.19 -106.58 111.57
N ASP A 305 47.28 -107.45 111.17
CA ASP A 305 47.00 -108.73 111.83
C ASP A 305 48.18 -109.71 111.68
N ASP A 306 48.76 -109.82 110.49
CA ASP A 306 49.95 -110.66 110.23
C ASP A 306 51.17 -110.19 111.03
N VAL A 307 51.40 -108.87 111.11
CA VAL A 307 52.48 -108.29 111.93
C VAL A 307 52.24 -108.55 113.41
N ASP A 308 51.02 -108.36 113.92
CA ASP A 308 50.68 -108.63 115.32
C ASP A 308 50.82 -110.13 115.65
N ASN A 309 50.41 -111.02 114.73
CA ASN A 309 50.59 -112.47 114.88
C ASN A 309 52.06 -112.87 114.87
N ASN A 310 52.87 -112.29 113.96
CA ASN A 310 54.30 -112.56 113.92
C ASN A 310 55.02 -112.07 115.20
N ARG A 311 54.65 -110.88 115.70
CA ARG A 311 55.14 -110.37 117.00
C ARG A 311 54.83 -111.33 118.14
N LYS A 312 53.57 -111.82 118.24
CA LYS A 312 53.18 -112.80 119.28
C LYS A 312 53.96 -114.11 119.16
N ARG A 313 54.15 -114.63 117.95
CA ARG A 313 54.92 -115.87 117.71
C ARG A 313 56.40 -115.70 118.07
N ALA A 314 57.02 -114.58 117.69
CA ALA A 314 58.39 -114.26 118.07
C ALA A 314 58.54 -114.11 119.60
N ALA A 315 57.59 -113.43 120.24
CA ALA A 315 57.55 -113.27 121.69
C ALA A 315 57.50 -114.60 122.44
N ILE A 316 56.70 -115.55 121.96
CA ILE A 316 56.63 -116.91 122.50
C ILE A 316 57.94 -117.68 122.30
N GLY A 317 58.59 -117.53 121.16
CA GLY A 317 59.90 -118.12 120.92
C GLY A 317 60.91 -117.68 121.98
N VAL A 318 60.97 -116.38 122.28
CA VAL A 318 61.85 -115.83 123.32
C VAL A 318 61.44 -116.30 124.71
N ALA A 319 60.15 -116.25 125.04
CA ALA A 319 59.61 -116.73 126.32
C ALA A 319 59.96 -118.21 126.54
N SER A 320 59.91 -119.03 125.49
CA SER A 320 60.22 -120.46 125.55
C SER A 320 61.70 -120.70 125.80
N VAL A 321 62.59 -119.93 125.15
CA VAL A 321 64.03 -120.01 125.40
C VAL A 321 64.37 -119.56 126.83
N ALA A 322 63.73 -118.50 127.34
CA ALA A 322 63.87 -118.06 128.73
C ALA A 322 63.36 -119.11 129.74
N ALA A 323 62.29 -119.84 129.40
CA ALA A 323 61.81 -120.97 130.18
C ALA A 323 62.86 -122.10 130.19
N MET A 324 63.42 -122.43 129.01
CA MET A 324 64.43 -123.47 128.86
C MET A 324 65.73 -123.18 129.63
N SER A 325 66.15 -121.91 129.69
CA SER A 325 67.35 -121.49 130.42
C SER A 325 67.19 -121.64 131.94
N ASN A 326 65.98 -121.39 132.47
CA ASN A 326 65.69 -121.51 133.90
C ASN A 326 65.45 -122.96 134.38
N ILE A 327 65.44 -123.95 133.49
CA ILE A 327 65.39 -125.37 133.88
C ILE A 327 66.65 -125.69 134.72
N PRO A 328 66.51 -126.07 136.01
CA PRO A 328 67.66 -126.39 136.84
C PRO A 328 68.46 -127.56 136.27
N GLN A 329 69.78 -127.48 136.39
CA GLN A 329 70.69 -128.57 136.03
C GLN A 329 70.98 -129.46 137.25
N VAL A 330 71.31 -130.73 137.01
CA VAL A 330 71.66 -131.71 138.05
C VAL A 330 72.87 -131.25 138.89
N THR A 331 72.73 -131.25 140.22
CA THR A 331 73.76 -130.88 141.20
C THR A 331 74.62 -132.09 141.61
N ASP A 332 75.79 -131.85 142.24
CA ASP A 332 76.86 -132.85 142.46
C ASP A 332 76.43 -134.15 143.17
N SER A 333 75.27 -134.17 143.81
CA SER A 333 74.77 -135.33 144.55
C SER A 333 73.90 -136.28 143.72
N GLN A 334 73.58 -135.96 142.45
CA GLN A 334 72.61 -136.72 141.64
C GLN A 334 73.14 -137.00 140.22
N ALA A 335 72.82 -138.18 139.67
CA ALA A 335 73.24 -138.59 138.33
C ALA A 335 72.29 -138.13 137.20
N PHE A 336 71.03 -137.83 137.54
CA PHE A 336 69.99 -137.45 136.57
C PHE A 336 68.97 -136.50 137.22
N ALA A 337 68.53 -135.48 136.49
CA ALA A 337 67.48 -134.56 136.91
C ALA A 337 66.55 -134.22 135.74
N ILE A 338 65.25 -134.14 136.05
CA ILE A 338 64.24 -133.57 135.16
C ILE A 338 63.82 -132.24 135.79
N GLY A 339 63.92 -131.16 135.03
CA GLY A 339 63.48 -129.85 135.46
C GLY A 339 62.45 -129.29 134.49
N ALA A 340 61.55 -128.48 135.03
CA ALA A 340 60.68 -127.62 134.25
C ALA A 340 61.01 -126.16 134.57
N GLY A 341 60.96 -125.32 133.56
CA GLY A 341 61.11 -123.88 133.67
C GLY A 341 59.92 -123.18 133.03
N VAL A 342 59.62 -122.00 133.52
CA VAL A 342 58.63 -121.10 132.93
C VAL A 342 59.33 -119.80 132.55
N GLY A 343 58.89 -119.20 131.46
CA GLY A 343 59.46 -117.97 130.93
C GLY A 343 58.35 -117.10 130.36
N GLY A 344 58.50 -115.79 130.51
CA GLY A 344 57.57 -114.81 129.98
C GLY A 344 58.31 -113.72 129.22
N TYR A 345 57.77 -113.31 128.08
CA TYR A 345 58.27 -112.19 127.28
C TYR A 345 57.14 -111.58 126.44
N ASP A 346 57.06 -110.23 126.40
CA ASP A 346 56.08 -109.44 125.63
C ASP A 346 54.61 -109.93 125.77
N SER A 347 54.14 -110.04 127.02
CA SER A 347 52.79 -110.53 127.39
C SER A 347 52.46 -111.95 126.92
N GLN A 348 53.48 -112.72 126.53
CA GLN A 348 53.37 -114.14 126.18
C GLN A 348 54.14 -115.00 127.17
N GLY A 349 53.53 -116.12 127.56
CA GLY A 349 54.13 -117.11 128.45
C GLY A 349 54.50 -118.38 127.71
N ALA A 350 55.56 -119.03 128.18
CA ALA A 350 55.96 -120.34 127.71
C ALA A 350 56.45 -121.23 128.85
N VAL A 351 56.24 -122.52 128.67
CA VAL A 351 56.69 -123.59 129.55
C VAL A 351 57.76 -124.37 128.82
N ALA A 352 58.79 -124.79 129.56
CA ALA A 352 59.79 -125.70 129.04
C ALA A 352 60.07 -126.82 130.03
N ILE A 353 60.35 -128.00 129.48
CA ILE A 353 60.75 -129.18 130.24
C ILE A 353 62.08 -129.63 129.68
N GLY A 354 62.99 -130.02 130.56
CA GLY A 354 64.30 -130.50 130.15
C GLY A 354 64.82 -131.54 131.10
N ILE A 355 65.65 -132.39 130.54
CA ILE A 355 66.36 -133.44 131.24
C ILE A 355 67.83 -133.07 131.27
N SER A 356 68.49 -133.31 132.39
CA SER A 356 69.93 -133.19 132.51
C SER A 356 70.52 -134.42 133.19
N ALA A 357 71.64 -134.91 132.68
CA ALA A 357 72.30 -136.12 133.16
C ALA A 357 73.78 -135.86 133.35
N ARG A 358 74.33 -136.28 134.50
CA ARG A 358 75.75 -136.28 134.78
C ARG A 358 76.31 -137.64 134.39
N ILE A 359 77.13 -137.67 133.34
CA ILE A 359 77.70 -138.91 132.80
C ILE A 359 78.98 -139.27 133.56
N THR A 360 79.71 -138.27 134.05
CA THR A 360 80.96 -138.42 134.81
C THR A 360 81.07 -137.22 135.77
N ASP A 361 81.91 -137.30 136.82
CA ASP A 361 82.10 -136.21 137.79
C ASP A 361 82.37 -134.84 137.15
N HIS A 362 82.91 -134.82 135.92
CA HIS A 362 83.26 -133.61 135.18
C HIS A 362 82.36 -133.32 133.95
N ILE A 363 81.34 -134.14 133.63
CA ILE A 363 80.51 -133.95 132.41
C ILE A 363 79.01 -133.98 132.73
N VAL A 364 78.31 -132.89 132.35
CA VAL A 364 76.85 -132.76 132.45
C VAL A 364 76.26 -132.50 131.06
N THR A 365 75.22 -133.23 130.69
CA THR A 365 74.44 -133.00 129.46
C THR A 365 73.05 -132.50 129.81
N LYS A 366 72.46 -131.65 128.97
CA LYS A 366 71.11 -131.10 129.13
C LYS A 366 70.39 -131.06 127.78
N ALA A 367 69.14 -131.50 127.73
CA ALA A 367 68.25 -131.33 126.60
C ALA A 367 66.91 -130.76 127.09
N SER A 368 66.33 -129.82 126.36
CA SER A 368 65.08 -129.16 126.72
C SER A 368 64.20 -128.90 125.51
N VAL A 369 62.89 -128.87 125.76
CA VAL A 369 61.86 -128.47 124.81
C VAL A 369 60.93 -127.47 125.49
N GLY A 370 60.59 -126.40 124.78
CA GLY A 370 59.70 -125.34 125.22
C GLY A 370 58.49 -125.25 124.29
N ALA A 371 57.31 -125.05 124.86
CA ALA A 371 56.11 -124.71 124.12
C ALA A 371 55.37 -123.57 124.84
N GLY A 372 54.85 -122.61 124.08
CA GLY A 372 54.11 -121.49 124.64
C GLY A 372 52.66 -121.39 124.16
N SER A 373 51.92 -120.46 124.76
CA SER A 373 50.47 -120.39 124.71
C SER A 373 49.82 -120.19 123.33
N PHE A 374 50.57 -119.79 122.29
CA PHE A 374 50.06 -119.66 120.91
C PHE A 374 50.76 -120.60 119.89
N GLY A 375 51.13 -121.81 120.29
CA GLY A 375 51.37 -122.91 119.34
C GLY A 375 52.72 -122.90 118.61
N GLY A 376 53.80 -122.54 119.31
CA GLY A 376 55.18 -122.72 118.82
C GLY A 376 55.95 -123.65 119.74
N ALA A 377 56.62 -124.65 119.17
CA ALA A 377 57.56 -125.50 119.89
C ALA A 377 59.00 -125.05 119.60
N THR A 378 59.82 -124.95 120.63
CA THR A 378 61.26 -124.71 120.58
C THR A 378 61.96 -125.88 121.26
N TYR A 379 63.16 -126.22 120.79
CA TYR A 379 63.94 -127.31 121.35
C TYR A 379 65.41 -126.92 121.36
N GLY A 380 66.18 -127.52 122.27
CA GLY A 380 67.60 -127.22 122.44
C GLY A 380 68.29 -128.29 123.28
N ALA A 381 69.58 -128.49 123.04
CA ALA A 381 70.40 -129.39 123.84
C ALA A 381 71.83 -128.82 123.96
N GLY A 382 72.53 -129.19 125.02
CA GLY A 382 73.88 -128.74 125.31
C GLY A 382 74.61 -129.71 126.25
N VAL A 383 75.93 -129.61 126.26
CA VAL A 383 76.82 -130.36 127.15
C VAL A 383 77.79 -129.38 127.79
N SER A 384 78.06 -129.57 129.08
CA SER A 384 79.03 -128.80 129.85
C SER A 384 80.07 -129.73 130.48
N PHE A 385 81.29 -129.22 130.57
CA PHE A 385 82.41 -129.86 131.24
C PHE A 385 82.85 -128.94 132.39
N GLY A 386 82.92 -129.47 133.61
CA GLY A 386 83.35 -128.74 134.81
C GLY A 386 84.65 -129.33 135.35
N TYR A 387 85.61 -128.48 135.73
CA TYR A 387 86.88 -128.84 136.36
C TYR A 387 86.90 -128.33 137.79
#